data_AF-A0A2V7F9Z7-F1
#
_entry.id   AF-A0A2V7F9Z7-F1
#
_cell.length_a   1.000
_cell.length_b   1.000
_cell.length_c   1.000
_cell.angle_alpha   90.00
_cell.angle_beta   90.00
_cell.angle_gamma   90.00
#
_symmetry.space_group_name_H-M   'P 1'
#
loop_
_entity.id
_entity.type
_entity.pdbx_description
1 polymer ?
#
loop_
_entity_poly.entity_id
_entity_poly.type
_entity_poly.pdbx_seq_one_letter_code
_entity_poly.pdbx_strand_id
1 'polypeptide(L)'
;KLEALGNDEYKATLKIGVAAVKGTFEGKVRLSDKKPPESYRLAAEGSGGPGFVKADTVITFTETDGGTRVSYSADVQVGGLIAGVGQRMIGGVSKMMADQFFNRMSELLQSA
;
A
#
# COMPACT_ATOMS: atom_id res chain seq x y z
N LYS A 1 2.39 -8.76 8.36
CA LYS A 1 3.77 -9.33 8.35
C LYS A 1 4.35 -9.07 6.98
N LEU A 2 5.59 -8.58 6.92
CA LEU A 2 6.33 -8.39 5.67
C LEU A 2 7.65 -9.15 5.81
N GLU A 3 7.98 -9.99 4.82
CA GLU A 3 9.17 -10.84 4.82
C GLU A 3 9.94 -10.57 3.54
N ALA A 4 11.22 -10.20 3.65
CA ALA A 4 12.06 -9.99 2.49
C ALA A 4 12.32 -11.33 1.78
N LEU A 5 12.12 -11.35 0.47
CA LEU A 5 12.43 -12.49 -0.40
C LEU A 5 13.73 -12.28 -1.20
N GLY A 6 14.29 -11.06 -1.15
CA GLY A 6 15.45 -10.63 -1.95
C GLY A 6 15.01 -9.91 -3.24
N ASN A 7 15.96 -9.23 -3.89
CA ASN A 7 15.73 -8.52 -5.17
C ASN A 7 14.52 -7.58 -5.16
N ASP A 8 14.38 -6.81 -4.09
CA ASP A 8 13.27 -5.85 -3.91
C ASP A 8 11.87 -6.48 -3.90
N GLU A 9 11.79 -7.77 -3.62
CA GLU A 9 10.55 -8.50 -3.41
C GLU A 9 10.33 -8.87 -1.94
N TYR A 10 9.05 -8.84 -1.56
CA TYR A 10 8.61 -9.11 -0.21
C TYR A 10 7.35 -9.96 -0.23
N LYS A 11 7.26 -10.96 0.64
CA LYS A 11 6.00 -11.63 0.96
C LYS A 11 5.26 -10.79 2.00
N ALA A 12 3.99 -10.51 1.74
CA ALA A 12 3.13 -9.75 2.63
C ALA A 12 1.96 -10.61 3.12
N THR A 13 1.67 -10.53 4.41
CA THR A 13 0.43 -11.05 5.01
C THR A 13 -0.25 -9.90 5.75
N LEU A 14 -1.41 -9.48 5.27
CA LEU A 14 -2.22 -8.41 5.84
C LEU A 14 -3.46 -8.98 6.49
N LYS A 15 -3.77 -8.53 7.71
CA LYS A 15 -5.04 -8.82 8.39
C LYS A 15 -5.84 -7.53 8.47
N ILE A 16 -6.97 -7.48 7.77
CA ILE A 16 -7.86 -6.33 7.75
C ILE A 16 -9.04 -6.62 8.66
N GLY A 17 -9.25 -5.76 9.66
CA GLY A 17 -10.33 -5.89 10.64
C GLY A 17 -11.61 -5.13 10.30
N VAL A 18 -11.59 -4.29 9.26
CA VAL A 18 -12.74 -3.46 8.88
C VAL A 18 -13.85 -4.33 8.30
N ALA A 19 -15.04 -4.30 8.91
CA ALA A 19 -16.13 -5.24 8.65
C ALA A 19 -16.41 -5.51 7.15
N ALA A 20 -16.51 -4.46 6.35
CA ALA A 20 -16.85 -4.57 4.93
C ALA A 20 -15.76 -5.21 4.04
N VAL A 21 -14.50 -5.26 4.50
CA VAL A 21 -13.37 -5.89 3.78
C VAL A 21 -12.56 -6.82 4.68
N LYS A 22 -13.20 -7.34 5.74
CA LYS A 22 -12.52 -8.10 6.78
C LYS A 22 -11.93 -9.38 6.19
N GLY A 23 -10.67 -9.65 6.47
CA GLY A 23 -10.02 -10.87 6.01
C GLY A 23 -8.52 -10.88 6.21
N THR A 24 -7.93 -12.03 5.93
CA THR A 24 -6.49 -12.18 5.79
C THR A 24 -6.16 -12.26 4.31
N PHE A 25 -5.22 -11.44 3.88
CA PHE A 25 -4.70 -11.39 2.51
C PHE A 25 -3.23 -11.76 2.54
N GLU A 26 -2.83 -12.64 1.63
CA GLU A 26 -1.44 -12.99 1.39
C GLU A 26 -1.06 -12.59 -0.02
N GLY A 27 0.18 -12.15 -0.19
CA GLY A 27 0.69 -11.82 -1.51
C GLY A 27 2.08 -11.25 -1.49
N LYS A 28 2.38 -10.41 -2.47
CA LYS A 28 3.72 -9.94 -2.75
C LYS A 28 3.75 -8.43 -2.97
N VAL A 29 4.87 -7.84 -2.62
CA VAL A 29 5.23 -6.46 -2.96
C VAL A 29 6.55 -6.50 -3.70
N ARG A 30 6.66 -5.76 -4.80
CA ARG A 30 7.88 -5.60 -5.57
C ARG A 30 8.16 -4.12 -5.79
N LEU A 31 9.41 -3.71 -5.59
CA LEU A 31 9.88 -2.37 -5.94
C LEU A 31 10.65 -2.42 -7.25
N SER A 32 10.38 -1.47 -8.14
CA SER A 32 11.06 -1.31 -9.42
C SER A 32 11.29 0.16 -9.75
N ASP A 33 11.98 0.41 -10.86
CA ASP A 33 12.13 1.76 -11.45
C ASP A 33 12.63 2.80 -10.46
N LYS A 34 13.55 2.38 -9.58
CA LYS A 34 14.10 3.22 -8.51
C LYS A 34 14.99 4.31 -9.10
N LYS A 35 14.70 5.56 -8.75
CA LYS A 35 15.51 6.74 -9.03
C LYS A 35 15.77 7.48 -7.73
N PRO A 36 16.75 7.06 -6.92
CA PRO A 36 17.03 7.74 -5.65
C PRO A 36 17.55 9.18 -5.88
N PRO A 37 17.13 10.17 -5.07
CA PRO A 37 16.12 10.10 -3.99
C PRO A 37 14.68 10.36 -4.47
N GLU A 38 14.47 10.55 -5.75
CA GLU A 38 13.27 11.16 -6.35
C GLU A 38 12.04 10.25 -6.41
N SER A 39 12.19 8.96 -6.76
CA SER A 39 11.01 8.11 -7.01
C SER A 39 11.30 6.61 -7.06
N TYR A 40 10.23 5.82 -6.96
CA TYR A 40 10.20 4.41 -7.33
C TYR A 40 8.78 3.96 -7.67
N ARG A 41 8.66 2.78 -8.28
CA ARG A 41 7.39 2.10 -8.52
C ARG A 41 7.22 0.93 -7.55
N LEU A 42 6.02 0.76 -7.04
CA LEU A 42 5.61 -0.31 -6.13
C LEU A 42 4.46 -1.08 -6.77
N ALA A 43 4.70 -2.35 -7.07
CA ALA A 43 3.66 -3.29 -7.46
C ALA A 43 3.29 -4.16 -6.26
N ALA A 44 2.02 -4.21 -5.92
CA ALA A 44 1.50 -5.04 -4.85
C ALA A 44 0.37 -5.92 -5.37
N GLU A 45 0.37 -7.18 -4.96
CA GLU A 45 -0.75 -8.09 -5.18
C GLU A 45 -1.05 -8.85 -3.90
N GLY A 46 -2.32 -9.16 -3.68
CA GLY A 46 -2.74 -9.94 -2.54
C GLY A 46 -4.10 -10.60 -2.78
N SER A 47 -4.25 -11.80 -2.26
CA SER A 47 -5.51 -12.56 -2.32
C SER A 47 -5.83 -13.18 -0.97
N GLY A 48 -7.11 -13.39 -0.73
CA GLY A 48 -7.65 -14.00 0.48
C GLY A 48 -9.09 -14.45 0.26
N GLY A 49 -9.69 -15.04 1.28
CA GLY A 49 -11.07 -15.52 1.21
C GLY A 49 -12.08 -14.50 0.64
N PRO A 50 -12.02 -13.21 1.03
CA PRO A 50 -12.95 -12.20 0.52
C PRO A 50 -12.72 -11.75 -0.94
N GLY A 51 -11.55 -12.01 -1.53
CA GLY A 51 -11.22 -11.60 -2.89
C GLY A 51 -9.74 -11.27 -3.08
N PHE A 52 -9.44 -10.42 -4.06
CA PHE A 52 -8.07 -10.04 -4.41
C PHE A 52 -7.92 -8.54 -4.69
N VAL A 53 -6.69 -8.07 -4.57
CA VAL A 53 -6.26 -6.71 -4.90
C VAL A 53 -4.97 -6.80 -5.70
N LYS A 54 -4.88 -6.00 -6.76
CA LYS A 54 -3.62 -5.66 -7.45
C LYS A 54 -3.48 -4.15 -7.48
N ALA A 55 -2.33 -3.64 -7.15
CA ALA A 55 -2.04 -2.22 -7.15
C ALA A 55 -0.69 -1.98 -7.82
N ASP A 56 -0.65 -0.97 -8.67
CA ASP A 56 0.57 -0.46 -9.26
C ASP A 56 0.68 1.02 -8.89
N THR A 57 1.73 1.38 -8.17
CA THR A 57 1.84 2.70 -7.55
C THR A 57 3.16 3.35 -7.92
N VAL A 58 3.11 4.58 -8.39
CA VAL A 58 4.29 5.45 -8.51
C VAL A 58 4.37 6.31 -7.26
N ILE A 59 5.55 6.32 -6.61
CA ILE A 59 5.83 7.14 -5.43
C ILE A 59 6.94 8.13 -5.79
N THR A 60 6.72 9.41 -5.48
CA THR A 60 7.68 10.49 -5.70
C THR A 60 7.94 11.28 -4.43
N PHE A 61 9.18 11.71 -4.27
CA PHE A 61 9.67 12.51 -3.17
C PHE A 61 10.09 13.87 -3.71
N THR A 62 9.65 14.94 -3.05
CA THR A 62 10.03 16.30 -3.40
C THR A 62 10.47 17.01 -2.14
N GLU A 63 11.68 17.56 -2.16
CA GLU A 63 12.16 18.42 -1.09
C GLU A 63 11.28 19.67 -0.98
N THR A 64 10.99 20.06 0.25
CA THR A 64 10.20 21.25 0.59
C THR A 64 10.86 21.94 1.77
N ASP A 65 10.54 23.22 1.99
CA ASP A 65 11.04 23.93 3.17
C ASP A 65 10.58 23.22 4.45
N GLY A 66 11.54 22.72 5.24
CA GLY A 66 11.29 21.98 6.47
C GLY A 66 10.90 20.50 6.33
N GLY A 67 10.99 19.88 5.14
CA GLY A 67 10.73 18.44 5.02
C GLY A 67 10.64 17.87 3.61
N THR A 68 10.07 16.67 3.49
CA THR A 68 9.83 15.99 2.21
C THR A 68 8.35 15.82 1.95
N ARG A 69 7.87 16.28 0.79
CA ARG A 69 6.54 15.93 0.29
C ARG A 69 6.61 14.58 -0.39
N VAL A 70 5.79 13.65 0.08
CA VAL A 70 5.57 12.34 -0.58
C VAL A 70 4.28 12.43 -1.39
N SER A 71 4.37 12.19 -2.70
CA SER A 71 3.20 12.04 -3.56
C SER A 71 3.13 10.61 -4.08
N TYR A 72 1.92 10.10 -4.26
CA TYR A 72 1.70 8.76 -4.81
C TYR A 72 0.49 8.76 -5.74
N SER A 73 0.56 7.94 -6.78
CA SER A 73 -0.57 7.66 -7.66
C SER A 73 -0.65 6.15 -7.85
N ALA A 74 -1.82 5.57 -7.59
CA ALA A 74 -2.02 4.13 -7.60
C ALA A 74 -3.16 3.74 -8.56
N ASP A 75 -2.86 2.83 -9.48
CA ASP A 75 -3.85 2.12 -10.27
C ASP A 75 -4.19 0.81 -9.55
N VAL A 76 -5.45 0.68 -9.12
CA VAL A 76 -5.88 -0.44 -8.26
C VAL A 76 -6.99 -1.23 -8.92
N GLN A 77 -6.82 -2.54 -8.96
CA GLN A 77 -7.83 -3.52 -9.36
C GLN A 77 -8.27 -4.33 -8.14
N VAL A 78 -9.57 -4.42 -7.93
CA VAL A 78 -10.18 -5.19 -6.84
C VAL A 78 -11.20 -6.15 -7.44
N GLY A 79 -11.20 -7.40 -6.98
CA GLY A 79 -12.15 -8.41 -7.43
C GLY A 79 -12.58 -9.38 -6.33
N GLY A 80 -13.59 -10.18 -6.63
CA GLY A 80 -14.23 -11.08 -5.66
C GLY A 80 -15.36 -10.41 -4.88
N LEU A 81 -15.74 -10.99 -3.74
CA LEU A 81 -16.86 -10.51 -2.93
C LEU A 81 -16.63 -9.08 -2.42
N ILE A 82 -15.37 -8.74 -2.11
CA ILE A 82 -14.99 -7.38 -1.70
C ILE A 82 -15.15 -6.33 -2.79
N ALA A 83 -15.31 -6.69 -4.07
CA ALA A 83 -15.60 -5.69 -5.09
C ALA A 83 -17.08 -5.24 -5.04
N GLY A 84 -17.98 -6.10 -4.53
CA GLY A 84 -19.42 -5.86 -4.45
C GLY A 84 -19.86 -4.84 -3.41
N VAL A 85 -18.97 -4.47 -2.49
CA VAL A 85 -19.19 -3.48 -1.41
C VAL A 85 -19.28 -2.03 -1.92
N GLY A 86 -18.86 -1.78 -3.17
CA GLY A 86 -18.91 -0.48 -3.83
C GLY A 86 -17.67 0.41 -3.65
N GLN A 87 -17.44 1.26 -4.65
CA GLN A 87 -16.26 2.14 -4.76
C GLN A 87 -16.10 3.10 -3.59
N ARG A 88 -17.20 3.69 -3.08
CA ARG A 88 -17.16 4.63 -1.96
C ARG A 88 -16.57 4.02 -0.70
N MET A 89 -16.98 2.79 -0.38
CA MET A 89 -16.51 2.10 0.82
C MET A 89 -15.04 1.70 0.65
N ILE A 90 -14.68 1.10 -0.49
CA ILE A 90 -13.29 0.75 -0.82
C ILE A 90 -12.39 1.98 -0.69
N GLY A 91 -12.76 3.10 -1.30
CA GLY A 91 -12.00 4.34 -1.22
C GLY A 91 -11.84 4.87 0.21
N GLY A 92 -12.88 4.76 1.05
CA GLY A 92 -12.81 5.14 2.46
C GLY A 92 -11.81 4.28 3.25
N VAL A 93 -11.82 2.97 3.04
CA VAL A 93 -10.86 2.06 3.70
C VAL A 93 -9.44 2.27 3.18
N SER A 94 -9.27 2.43 1.87
CA SER A 94 -7.97 2.75 1.26
C SER A 94 -7.37 4.03 1.84
N LYS A 95 -8.17 5.09 1.96
CA LYS A 95 -7.72 6.36 2.58
C LYS A 95 -7.32 6.15 4.03
N MET A 96 -8.16 5.48 4.83
CA MET A 96 -7.85 5.19 6.23
C MET A 96 -6.53 4.42 6.39
N MET A 97 -6.27 3.41 5.55
CA MET A 97 -5.03 2.64 5.59
C MET A 97 -3.81 3.48 5.17
N ALA A 98 -3.96 4.33 4.16
CA ALA A 98 -2.90 5.26 3.74
C ALA A 98 -2.57 6.26 4.86
N ASP A 99 -3.58 6.85 5.50
CA ASP A 99 -3.40 7.77 6.62
C ASP A 99 -2.66 7.08 7.78
N GLN A 100 -3.05 5.85 8.14
CA GLN A 100 -2.36 5.07 9.18
C GLN A 100 -0.90 4.80 8.83
N PHE A 101 -0.60 4.43 7.58
CA PHE A 101 0.76 4.18 7.11
C PHE A 101 1.62 5.44 7.22
N PHE A 102 1.17 6.55 6.65
CA PHE A 102 1.96 7.79 6.61
C PHE A 102 2.11 8.42 7.99
N ASN A 103 1.08 8.37 8.84
CA ASN A 103 1.21 8.82 10.23
C ASN A 103 2.28 8.01 10.95
N ARG A 104 2.24 6.67 10.84
CA ARG A 104 3.22 5.83 11.52
C ARG A 104 4.63 5.99 10.97
N MET A 105 4.77 6.20 9.66
CA MET A 105 6.05 6.50 9.02
C MET A 105 6.61 7.83 9.53
N SER A 106 5.79 8.88 9.62
CA SER A 106 6.20 10.18 10.14
C SER A 106 6.69 10.08 11.60
N GLU A 107 5.95 9.35 12.45
CA GLU A 107 6.36 9.11 13.83
C GLU A 107 7.73 8.42 13.92
N LEU A 108 7.96 7.39 13.10
CA LEU A 108 9.22 6.65 13.09
C LEU A 108 10.39 7.52 12.60
N LEU A 109 10.18 8.31 11.55
CA LEU A 109 11.22 9.19 10.98
C LEU A 109 11.57 10.37 11.90
N GLN A 110 10.62 10.87 12.69
CA GLN A 110 10.87 11.95 13.67
C GLN A 110 11.52 11.44 14.97
N SER A 111 11.38 10.14 15.25
CA SER A 111 11.97 9.50 16.43
C SER A 111 13.40 8.99 16.23
N ALA A 112 13.91 9.04 15.00
CA ALA A 112 15.24 8.61 14.59
C ALA A 112 16.18 9.81 14.46
#